data_AF-A0A528TRK4-F1
#
_entry.id   AF-A0A528TRK4-F1
#
_cell.length_a   1.000
_cell.length_b   1.000
_cell.length_c   1.000
_cell.angle_alpha   90.00
_cell.angle_beta   90.00
_cell.angle_gamma   90.00
#
_symmetry.space_group_name_H-M   'P 1'
#
loop_
_entity.id
_entity.type
_entity.pdbx_description
1 polymer ?
#
loop_
_entity_poly.entity_id
_entity_poly.type
_entity_poly.pdbx_seq_one_letter_code
_entity_poly.pdbx_strand_id
1 'polypeptide(L)'
;REDRFTVKGRIGAEGQELQKLDEAALEAIADRIAAGNFGSVAIGFIHAYANSDHERRAREILSRKLSIPISISAEVSPQMREFERFNTVCANAYVRPQMADYLARLQTRLKDMGAECPVFMIHSGGGLISVETASEFPVRLVESGPAGGAIFAADIARRFGLEKVVSYDMGGTTAKICLIEDYAPRTARTFEVARTYRFS
;
A
#
# COMPACT_ATOMS: atom_id res chain seq x y z
N ARG A 1 12.34 -3.91 18.03
CA ARG A 1 13.38 -3.14 17.30
C ARG A 1 14.42 -4.09 16.66
N GLU A 2 14.20 -5.42 16.67
CA GLU A 2 15.21 -6.44 16.35
C GLU A 2 15.24 -6.84 14.87
N ASP A 3 14.13 -6.74 14.14
CA ASP A 3 14.04 -7.12 12.73
C ASP A 3 14.25 -5.94 11.77
N ARG A 4 15.31 -5.17 11.98
CA ARG A 4 15.72 -4.07 11.11
C ARG A 4 17.18 -4.23 10.72
N PHE A 5 17.42 -4.38 9.43
CA PHE A 5 18.76 -4.54 8.88
C PHE A 5 19.15 -3.27 8.12
N THR A 6 20.36 -2.79 8.34
CA THR A 6 20.93 -1.65 7.62
C THR A 6 21.95 -2.13 6.60
N VAL A 7 22.02 -1.45 5.46
CA VAL A 7 22.97 -1.70 4.38
C VAL A 7 23.64 -0.37 4.00
N LYS A 8 24.91 -0.42 3.62
CA LYS A 8 25.62 0.75 3.08
C LYS A 8 25.17 1.02 1.64
N GLY A 9 25.11 2.29 1.29
CA GLY A 9 24.61 2.78 0.01
C GLY A 9 23.94 4.12 0.22
N ARG A 10 24.09 5.04 -0.73
CA ARG A 10 23.53 6.38 -0.61
C ARG A 10 23.16 6.96 -1.96
N ILE A 11 21.90 7.34 -2.07
CA ILE A 11 21.36 8.23 -3.11
C ILE A 11 21.26 9.64 -2.51
N GLY A 12 21.60 10.66 -3.30
CA GLY A 12 21.44 12.08 -2.95
C GLY A 12 20.02 12.61 -3.17
N ALA A 13 19.73 13.83 -2.73
CA ALA A 13 18.39 14.41 -2.86
C ALA A 13 18.00 14.66 -4.33
N GLU A 14 19.01 14.84 -5.20
CA GLU A 14 18.87 15.02 -6.64
C GLU A 14 18.90 13.69 -7.42
N GLY A 15 18.92 12.54 -6.74
CA GLY A 15 18.86 11.20 -7.34
C GLY A 15 20.20 10.63 -7.79
N GLN A 16 21.31 11.35 -7.60
CA GLN A 16 22.67 10.89 -7.87
C GLN A 16 23.14 9.82 -6.88
N GLU A 17 23.88 8.83 -7.34
CA GLU A 17 24.52 7.84 -6.46
C GLU A 17 25.76 8.46 -5.79
N LEU A 18 25.70 8.64 -4.47
CA LEU A 18 26.80 9.17 -3.65
C LEU A 18 27.69 8.05 -3.10
N GLN A 19 27.12 6.87 -2.85
CA GLN A 19 27.83 5.69 -2.40
C GLN A 19 27.16 4.44 -2.97
N LYS A 20 27.95 3.55 -3.56
CA LYS A 20 27.45 2.28 -4.11
C LYS A 20 26.76 1.42 -3.04
N LEU A 21 25.72 0.71 -3.47
CA LEU A 21 25.02 -0.27 -2.66
C LEU A 21 25.96 -1.43 -2.31
N ASP A 22 25.99 -1.81 -1.03
CA ASP A 22 26.76 -2.96 -0.56
C ASP A 22 25.98 -4.27 -0.81
N GLU A 23 26.14 -4.80 -2.03
CA GLU A 23 25.45 -6.03 -2.46
C GLU A 23 25.87 -7.25 -1.63
N ALA A 24 27.12 -7.33 -1.19
CA ALA A 24 27.60 -8.44 -0.37
C ALA A 24 26.91 -8.45 1.01
N ALA A 25 26.71 -7.27 1.60
CA ALA A 25 25.92 -7.16 2.83
C ALA A 25 24.45 -7.55 2.63
N LEU A 26 23.84 -7.24 1.47
CA LEU A 26 22.49 -7.68 1.15
C LEU A 26 22.38 -9.19 1.00
N GLU A 27 23.34 -9.83 0.35
CA GLU A 27 23.39 -11.30 0.23
C GLU A 27 23.44 -11.97 1.61
N ALA A 28 24.21 -11.41 2.56
CA ALA A 28 24.28 -11.89 3.94
C ALA A 28 23.00 -11.59 4.73
N ILE A 29 22.35 -10.45 4.50
CA ILE A 29 21.03 -10.14 5.09
C ILE A 29 19.98 -11.13 4.57
N ALA A 30 20.01 -11.47 3.28
CA ALA A 30 19.10 -12.43 2.68
C ALA A 30 19.26 -13.83 3.33
N ASP A 31 20.49 -14.28 3.60
CA ASP A 31 20.73 -15.54 4.33
C ASP A 31 20.13 -15.52 5.75
N ARG A 32 20.26 -14.39 6.46
CA ARG A 32 19.68 -14.22 7.79
C ARG A 32 18.16 -14.21 7.77
N ILE A 33 17.55 -13.58 6.76
CA ILE A 33 16.09 -13.57 6.59
C ILE A 33 15.60 -14.97 6.22
N ALA A 34 16.31 -15.69 5.34
CA ALA A 34 15.96 -17.05 4.94
C ALA A 34 16.03 -18.06 6.10
N ALA A 35 16.98 -17.87 7.03
CA ALA A 35 17.08 -18.66 8.26
C ALA A 35 16.03 -18.29 9.32
N GLY A 36 15.37 -17.14 9.17
CA GLY A 36 14.29 -16.69 10.04
C GLY A 36 12.91 -17.12 9.56
N ASN A 37 11.89 -16.92 10.39
CA ASN A 37 10.49 -17.19 10.03
C ASN A 37 9.75 -15.90 9.65
N PHE A 38 10.25 -15.19 8.64
CA PHE A 38 9.64 -13.94 8.17
C PHE A 38 8.57 -14.23 7.10
N GLY A 39 7.41 -13.57 7.20
CA GLY A 39 6.34 -13.70 6.20
C GLY A 39 6.43 -12.70 5.04
N SER A 40 7.20 -11.63 5.18
CA SER A 40 7.38 -10.59 4.15
C SER A 40 8.59 -9.69 4.48
N VAL A 41 9.06 -8.91 3.50
CA VAL A 41 10.11 -7.89 3.68
C VAL A 41 9.63 -6.53 3.16
N ALA A 42 9.94 -5.47 3.90
CA ALA A 42 9.83 -4.10 3.46
C ALA A 42 11.25 -3.52 3.25
N ILE A 43 11.48 -2.87 2.11
CA ILE A 43 12.71 -2.16 1.79
C ILE A 43 12.41 -0.66 1.74
N GLY A 44 13.18 0.11 2.50
CA GLY A 44 13.08 1.57 2.56
C GLY A 44 14.47 2.19 2.62
N PHE A 45 14.87 2.87 1.56
CA PHE A 45 16.09 3.68 1.51
C PHE A 45 15.79 5.18 1.43
N ILE A 46 16.74 5.98 1.89
CA ILE A 46 16.65 7.44 1.81
C ILE A 46 16.76 7.87 0.34
N HIS A 47 15.93 8.83 -0.07
CA HIS A 47 15.83 9.35 -1.44
C HIS A 47 15.43 8.32 -2.53
N ALA A 48 14.87 7.17 -2.14
CA ALA A 48 14.35 6.18 -3.10
C ALA A 48 13.20 6.70 -3.99
N TYR A 49 12.52 7.77 -3.58
CA TYR A 49 11.51 8.48 -4.38
C TYR A 49 12.14 9.27 -5.55
N ALA A 50 13.42 9.66 -5.44
CA ALA A 50 14.15 10.41 -6.47
C ALA A 50 14.91 9.43 -7.39
N ASN A 51 15.55 8.41 -6.82
CA ASN A 51 16.15 7.31 -7.56
C ASN A 51 15.93 5.99 -6.80
N SER A 52 15.16 5.09 -7.41
CA SER A 52 14.75 3.80 -6.83
C SER A 52 15.74 2.65 -7.07
N ASP A 53 16.85 2.88 -7.77
CA ASP A 53 17.72 1.81 -8.29
C ASP A 53 18.27 0.93 -7.16
N HIS A 54 18.67 1.52 -6.03
CA HIS A 54 19.12 0.75 -4.88
C HIS A 54 18.03 -0.15 -4.29
N GLU A 55 16.79 0.33 -4.18
CA GLU A 55 15.69 -0.50 -3.67
C GLU A 55 15.33 -1.64 -4.62
N ARG A 56 15.30 -1.36 -5.93
CA ARG A 56 15.06 -2.38 -6.96
C ARG A 56 16.15 -3.44 -6.93
N ARG A 57 17.42 -3.01 -6.87
CA ARG A 57 18.57 -3.91 -6.79
C ARG A 57 18.57 -4.74 -5.51
N ALA A 58 18.23 -4.14 -4.37
CA ALA A 58 18.08 -4.87 -3.12
C ALA A 58 16.97 -5.93 -3.22
N ARG A 59 15.81 -5.59 -3.79
CA ARG A 59 14.73 -6.56 -4.05
C ARG A 59 15.22 -7.70 -4.93
N GLU A 60 15.90 -7.42 -6.03
CA GLU A 60 16.44 -8.47 -6.92
C GLU A 60 17.36 -9.45 -6.19
N ILE A 61 18.29 -8.92 -5.38
CA ILE A 61 19.23 -9.73 -4.60
C ILE A 61 18.48 -10.60 -3.59
N LEU A 62 17.60 -10.00 -2.80
CA LEU A 62 16.80 -10.70 -1.79
C LEU A 62 15.90 -11.78 -2.42
N SER A 63 15.26 -11.50 -3.56
CA SER A 63 14.39 -12.44 -4.27
C SER A 63 15.10 -13.69 -4.79
N ARG A 64 16.44 -13.70 -4.91
CA ARG A 64 17.19 -14.91 -5.31
C ARG A 64 17.18 -15.99 -4.23
N LYS A 65 17.04 -15.60 -2.97
CA LYS A 65 17.10 -16.50 -1.81
C LYS A 65 15.78 -16.59 -1.05
N LEU A 66 14.90 -15.61 -1.21
CA LEU A 66 13.65 -15.49 -0.48
C LEU A 66 12.45 -15.78 -1.38
N SER A 67 11.53 -16.64 -0.91
CA SER A 67 10.24 -16.93 -1.56
C SER A 67 9.08 -16.11 -0.97
N ILE A 68 9.37 -15.15 -0.10
CA ILE A 68 8.38 -14.31 0.59
C ILE A 68 8.18 -12.97 -0.13
N PRO A 69 6.99 -12.33 -0.01
CA PRO A 69 6.74 -11.05 -0.67
C PRO A 69 7.68 -9.93 -0.20
N ILE A 70 8.23 -9.18 -1.16
CA ILE A 70 9.12 -8.03 -0.91
C ILE A 70 8.47 -6.76 -1.46
N SER A 71 8.24 -5.79 -0.57
CA SER A 71 7.68 -4.47 -0.93
C SER A 71 8.77 -3.41 -0.86
N ILE A 72 8.86 -2.55 -1.88
CA ILE A 72 9.82 -1.44 -1.89
C ILE A 72 9.11 -0.10 -1.76
N SER A 73 9.71 0.83 -1.02
CA SER A 73 9.06 2.08 -0.63
C SER A 73 8.81 3.02 -1.81
N ALA A 74 9.69 2.98 -2.83
CA ALA A 74 9.56 3.74 -4.08
C ALA A 74 8.34 3.33 -4.92
N GLU A 75 7.84 2.10 -4.79
CA GLU A 75 6.64 1.65 -5.52
C GLU A 75 5.37 1.82 -4.68
N VAL A 76 5.46 1.54 -3.38
CA VAL A 76 4.31 1.62 -2.46
C VAL A 76 3.88 3.08 -2.25
N SER A 77 4.83 3.96 -1.91
CA SER A 77 4.56 5.36 -1.57
C SER A 77 5.79 6.24 -1.85
N PRO A 78 6.04 6.62 -3.13
CA PRO A 78 7.19 7.46 -3.54
C PRO A 78 7.04 8.92 -3.08
N GLN A 79 7.08 9.13 -1.77
CA GLN A 79 6.98 10.44 -1.12
C GLN A 79 8.35 10.83 -0.56
N MET A 80 8.65 12.13 -0.54
CA MET A 80 9.95 12.61 -0.07
C MET A 80 10.24 12.23 1.39
N ARG A 81 9.23 12.36 2.25
CA ARG A 81 9.35 12.13 3.68
C ARG A 81 9.51 10.65 4.01
N GLU A 82 10.60 10.31 4.68
CA GLU A 82 10.99 8.94 4.99
C GLU A 82 10.11 8.28 6.04
N PHE A 83 9.62 9.01 7.04
CA PHE A 83 8.81 8.41 8.11
C PHE A 83 7.48 7.88 7.57
N GLU A 84 6.71 8.72 6.87
CA GLU A 84 5.44 8.34 6.28
C GLU A 84 5.64 7.26 5.20
N ARG A 85 6.69 7.39 4.37
CA ARG A 85 7.03 6.40 3.34
C ARG A 85 7.38 5.03 3.95
N PHE A 86 8.24 5.00 4.98
CA PHE A 86 8.67 3.77 5.63
C PHE A 86 7.51 3.11 6.38
N ASN A 87 6.67 3.89 7.05
CA ASN A 87 5.49 3.36 7.72
C ASN A 87 4.53 2.71 6.71
N THR A 88 4.32 3.35 5.56
CA THR A 88 3.41 2.84 4.52
C THR A 88 3.93 1.56 3.87
N VAL A 89 5.23 1.47 3.54
CA VAL A 89 5.80 0.22 2.98
C VAL A 89 5.81 -0.92 3.99
N CYS A 90 6.04 -0.63 5.28
CA CYS A 90 5.94 -1.62 6.35
C CYS A 90 4.51 -2.14 6.49
N ALA A 91 3.50 -1.25 6.50
CA ALA A 91 2.09 -1.63 6.54
C ALA A 91 1.70 -2.48 5.32
N ASN A 92 2.17 -2.09 4.12
CA ASN A 92 1.95 -2.86 2.90
C ASN A 92 2.53 -4.28 3.00
N ALA A 93 3.81 -4.40 3.37
CA ALA A 93 4.48 -5.69 3.51
C ALA A 93 3.77 -6.59 4.54
N TYR A 94 3.39 -6.03 5.68
CA TYR A 94 2.70 -6.74 6.76
C TYR A 94 1.39 -7.40 6.29
N VAL A 95 0.59 -6.68 5.51
CA VAL A 95 -0.75 -7.14 5.08
C VAL A 95 -0.70 -7.97 3.78
N ARG A 96 0.36 -7.84 2.98
CA ARG A 96 0.49 -8.45 1.65
C ARG A 96 0.30 -9.97 1.59
N PRO A 97 0.92 -10.79 2.46
CA PRO A 97 0.72 -12.23 2.39
C PRO A 97 -0.74 -12.64 2.56
N GLN A 98 -1.43 -12.04 3.54
CA GLN A 98 -2.82 -12.36 3.84
C GLN A 98 -3.78 -11.89 2.73
N MET A 99 -3.54 -10.71 2.17
CA MET A 99 -4.39 -10.18 1.09
C MET A 99 -4.19 -10.88 -0.24
N ALA A 100 -2.96 -11.25 -0.60
CA ALA A 100 -2.72 -12.02 -1.81
C ALA A 100 -3.47 -13.37 -1.76
N ASP A 101 -3.37 -14.08 -0.65
CA ASP A 101 -4.07 -15.36 -0.44
C ASP A 101 -5.61 -15.22 -0.46
N TYR A 102 -6.14 -14.20 0.21
CA TYR A 102 -7.58 -13.91 0.18
C TYR A 102 -8.08 -13.60 -1.23
N LEU A 103 -7.41 -12.70 -1.94
CA LEU A 103 -7.84 -12.26 -3.27
C LEU A 103 -7.69 -13.36 -4.32
N ALA A 104 -6.66 -14.21 -4.22
CA ALA A 104 -6.50 -15.38 -5.09
C ALA A 104 -7.66 -16.38 -4.92
N ARG A 105 -8.07 -16.66 -3.67
CA ARG A 105 -9.24 -17.51 -3.41
C ARG A 105 -10.53 -16.89 -3.94
N LEU A 106 -10.71 -15.58 -3.78
CA LEU A 106 -11.88 -14.87 -4.30
C LEU A 106 -11.96 -15.01 -5.83
N GLN A 107 -10.86 -14.75 -6.53
CA GLN A 107 -10.80 -14.85 -8.00
C GLN A 107 -11.09 -16.28 -8.47
N THR A 108 -10.52 -17.29 -7.79
CA THR A 108 -10.78 -18.70 -8.10
C THR A 108 -12.25 -19.05 -7.93
N ARG A 109 -12.86 -18.69 -6.79
CA ARG A 109 -14.27 -18.99 -6.52
C ARG A 109 -15.22 -18.31 -7.51
N LEU A 110 -14.95 -17.06 -7.88
CA LEU A 110 -15.76 -16.35 -8.87
C LEU A 110 -15.69 -17.05 -10.24
N LYS A 111 -14.50 -17.49 -10.63
CA LYS A 111 -14.31 -18.27 -11.86
C LYS A 111 -15.06 -19.60 -11.81
N ASP A 112 -14.98 -20.33 -10.70
CA ASP A 112 -15.71 -21.60 -10.51
C ASP A 112 -17.23 -21.42 -10.54
N MET A 113 -17.73 -20.22 -10.19
CA MET A 113 -19.13 -19.83 -10.31
C MET A 113 -19.53 -19.41 -11.74
N GLY A 114 -18.61 -19.42 -12.70
CA GLY A 114 -18.86 -19.06 -14.10
C GLY A 114 -18.62 -17.59 -14.44
N ALA A 115 -17.94 -16.82 -13.59
CA ALA A 115 -17.55 -15.45 -13.95
C ALA A 115 -16.42 -15.46 -14.99
N GLU A 116 -16.70 -14.93 -16.18
CA GLU A 116 -15.73 -14.81 -17.27
C GLU A 116 -15.10 -13.41 -17.37
N CYS A 117 -15.56 -12.45 -16.56
CA CYS A 117 -15.09 -11.08 -16.58
C CYS A 117 -13.92 -10.83 -15.62
N PRO A 118 -13.08 -9.81 -15.89
CA PRO A 118 -12.04 -9.39 -14.95
C PRO A 118 -12.65 -8.89 -13.63
N VAL A 119 -12.02 -9.27 -12.52
CA VAL A 119 -12.41 -8.83 -11.18
C VAL A 119 -11.63 -7.56 -10.82
N PHE A 120 -12.35 -6.52 -10.41
CA PHE A 120 -11.77 -5.26 -9.97
C PHE A 120 -12.15 -4.95 -8.52
N MET A 121 -11.25 -4.25 -7.83
CA MET A 121 -11.41 -3.78 -6.47
C MET A 121 -11.48 -2.26 -6.46
N ILE A 122 -12.34 -1.68 -5.62
CA ILE A 122 -12.28 -0.24 -5.34
C ILE A 122 -11.05 0.02 -4.48
N HIS A 123 -10.27 1.06 -4.80
CA HIS A 123 -9.17 1.52 -3.97
C HIS A 123 -9.55 2.80 -3.21
N SER A 124 -8.79 3.17 -2.17
CA SER A 124 -9.12 4.28 -1.24
C SER A 124 -9.22 5.67 -1.89
N GLY A 125 -8.67 5.83 -3.09
CA GLY A 125 -8.75 7.07 -3.87
C GLY A 125 -9.97 7.14 -4.79
N GLY A 126 -10.79 6.09 -4.81
CA GLY A 126 -12.08 6.06 -5.50
C GLY A 126 -12.08 5.56 -6.94
N GLY A 127 -10.99 4.98 -7.42
CA GLY A 127 -10.94 4.27 -8.69
C GLY A 127 -11.04 2.75 -8.53
N LEU A 128 -10.92 2.05 -9.66
CA LEU A 128 -10.82 0.59 -9.71
C LEU A 128 -9.36 0.16 -9.92
N ILE A 129 -8.96 -0.92 -9.27
CA ILE A 129 -7.67 -1.59 -9.47
C ILE A 129 -7.87 -3.09 -9.68
N SER A 130 -6.95 -3.73 -10.39
CA SER A 130 -7.01 -5.17 -10.60
C SER A 130 -6.71 -5.93 -9.30
N VAL A 131 -7.08 -7.21 -9.25
CA VAL A 131 -6.77 -8.10 -8.13
C VAL A 131 -5.26 -8.26 -7.95
N GLU A 132 -4.49 -8.28 -9.03
CA GLU A 132 -3.03 -8.39 -9.02
C GLU A 132 -2.41 -7.15 -8.36
N THR A 133 -2.86 -5.96 -8.77
CA THR A 133 -2.42 -4.68 -8.19
C THR A 133 -2.80 -4.60 -6.71
N ALA A 134 -4.01 -5.02 -6.36
CA ALA A 134 -4.50 -5.05 -4.99
C ALA A 134 -3.72 -6.03 -4.10
N SER A 135 -3.27 -7.15 -4.67
CA SER A 135 -2.44 -8.14 -3.98
C SER A 135 -1.02 -7.63 -3.77
N GLU A 136 -0.49 -6.84 -4.70
CA GLU A 136 0.85 -6.24 -4.58
C GLU A 136 0.86 -5.02 -3.63
N PHE A 137 -0.19 -4.22 -3.68
CA PHE A 137 -0.33 -2.96 -2.93
C PHE A 137 -1.59 -2.91 -2.04
N PRO A 138 -1.80 -3.88 -1.12
CA PRO A 138 -3.02 -3.94 -0.30
C PRO A 138 -3.24 -2.71 0.59
N VAL A 139 -2.19 -1.94 0.88
CA VAL A 139 -2.33 -0.67 1.63
C VAL A 139 -3.26 0.32 0.91
N ARG A 140 -3.40 0.20 -0.42
CA ARG A 140 -4.32 1.02 -1.25
C ARG A 140 -5.78 0.59 -1.15
N LEU A 141 -6.09 -0.50 -0.45
CA LEU A 141 -7.45 -0.95 -0.18
C LEU A 141 -7.98 -0.47 1.18
N VAL A 142 -7.12 0.09 2.03
CA VAL A 142 -7.51 0.57 3.37
C VAL A 142 -8.56 1.66 3.21
N GLU A 143 -9.75 1.48 3.77
CA GLU A 143 -10.89 2.42 3.61
C GLU A 143 -11.48 2.50 2.18
N SER A 144 -11.34 1.45 1.35
CA SER A 144 -11.99 1.40 0.03
C SER A 144 -13.52 1.40 0.09
N GLY A 145 -14.11 0.79 1.12
CA GLY A 145 -15.57 0.74 1.31
C GLY A 145 -16.20 2.15 1.42
N PRO A 146 -15.76 2.98 2.38
CA PRO A 146 -16.22 4.36 2.48
C PRO A 146 -15.96 5.21 1.24
N ALA A 147 -14.86 4.97 0.51
CA ALA A 147 -14.62 5.63 -0.77
C ALA A 147 -15.71 5.29 -1.80
N GLY A 148 -16.10 4.01 -1.89
CA GLY A 148 -17.24 3.58 -2.71
C GLY A 148 -18.55 4.27 -2.32
N GLY A 149 -18.83 4.36 -1.03
CA GLY A 149 -20.01 5.07 -0.51
C GLY A 149 -20.03 6.56 -0.86
N ALA A 150 -18.88 7.23 -0.78
CA ALA A 150 -18.75 8.64 -1.15
C ALA A 150 -18.95 8.88 -2.65
N ILE A 151 -18.42 7.99 -3.51
CA ILE A 151 -18.65 8.05 -4.97
C ILE A 151 -20.12 7.87 -5.29
N PHE A 152 -20.77 6.89 -4.66
CA PHE A 152 -22.19 6.65 -4.86
C PHE A 152 -23.02 7.86 -4.43
N ALA A 153 -22.73 8.45 -3.26
CA ALA A 153 -23.40 9.64 -2.79
C ALA A 153 -23.17 10.84 -3.73
N ALA A 154 -22.00 10.98 -4.35
CA ALA A 154 -21.73 12.03 -5.33
C ALA A 154 -22.53 11.84 -6.64
N ASP A 155 -22.71 10.60 -7.09
CA ASP A 155 -23.59 10.28 -8.22
C ASP A 155 -25.06 10.61 -7.90
N ILE A 156 -25.55 10.25 -6.71
CA ILE A 156 -26.89 10.62 -6.25
C ILE A 156 -27.04 12.15 -6.19
N ALA A 157 -26.08 12.86 -5.59
CA ALA A 157 -26.08 14.31 -5.52
C ALA A 157 -26.23 14.96 -6.91
N ARG A 158 -25.51 14.44 -7.92
CA ARG A 158 -25.59 14.92 -9.31
C ARG A 158 -26.97 14.69 -9.92
N ARG A 159 -27.58 13.53 -9.70
CA ARG A 159 -28.91 13.20 -10.23
C ARG A 159 -30.03 14.09 -9.67
N PHE A 160 -29.85 14.59 -8.46
CA PHE A 160 -30.82 15.47 -7.79
C PHE A 160 -30.43 16.96 -7.81
N GLY A 161 -29.31 17.33 -8.46
CA GLY A 161 -28.85 18.72 -8.52
C GLY A 161 -28.44 19.29 -7.15
N LEU A 162 -27.94 18.45 -6.24
CA LEU A 162 -27.52 18.85 -4.90
C LEU A 162 -26.02 19.11 -4.87
N GLU A 163 -25.62 20.38 -4.86
CA GLU A 163 -24.20 20.77 -4.92
C GLU A 163 -23.43 20.49 -3.63
N LYS A 164 -24.13 20.45 -2.47
CA LYS A 164 -23.52 20.25 -1.16
C LYS A 164 -24.29 19.20 -0.38
N VAL A 165 -23.66 18.04 -0.17
CA VAL A 165 -24.26 16.95 0.59
C VAL A 165 -23.26 16.33 1.55
N VAL A 166 -23.79 15.76 2.64
CA VAL A 166 -23.02 14.95 3.58
C VAL A 166 -23.46 13.51 3.42
N SER A 167 -22.54 12.62 3.04
CA SER A 167 -22.81 11.18 3.08
C SER A 167 -22.54 10.66 4.48
N TYR A 168 -23.51 9.94 5.05
CA TYR A 168 -23.41 9.34 6.36
C TYR A 168 -23.67 7.83 6.25
N ASP A 169 -22.66 7.02 6.56
CA ASP A 169 -22.75 5.56 6.57
C ASP A 169 -22.50 5.05 7.99
N MET A 170 -23.48 4.38 8.57
CA MET A 170 -23.44 3.89 9.94
C MET A 170 -23.69 2.39 9.97
N GLY A 171 -22.67 1.65 10.40
CA GLY A 171 -22.78 0.24 10.77
C GLY A 171 -22.89 0.05 12.29
N GLY A 172 -22.89 -1.21 12.73
CA GLY A 172 -22.95 -1.54 14.16
C GLY A 172 -21.70 -1.20 14.99
N THR A 173 -20.60 -0.83 14.34
CA THR A 173 -19.30 -0.56 15.01
C THR A 173 -18.70 0.79 14.62
N THR A 174 -18.93 1.25 13.40
CA THR A 174 -18.31 2.45 12.85
C THR A 174 -19.33 3.33 12.16
N ALA A 175 -19.15 4.64 12.29
CA ALA A 175 -19.84 5.64 11.49
C ALA A 175 -18.80 6.40 10.65
N LYS A 176 -19.13 6.64 9.39
CA LYS A 176 -18.27 7.31 8.40
C LYS A 176 -19.03 8.47 7.79
N ILE A 177 -18.33 9.60 7.66
CA ILE A 177 -18.89 10.86 7.16
C ILE A 177 -17.99 11.37 6.05
N CYS A 178 -18.57 11.74 4.91
CA CYS A 178 -17.85 12.41 3.82
C CYS A 178 -18.63 13.66 3.39
N LEU A 179 -17.92 14.75 3.17
CA LEU A 179 -18.46 15.96 2.56
C LEU A 179 -18.26 15.88 1.05
N ILE A 180 -19.35 16.11 0.31
CA ILE A 180 -19.38 16.18 -1.14
C ILE A 180 -19.75 17.60 -1.51
N GLU A 181 -18.87 18.25 -2.28
CA GLU A 181 -19.05 19.59 -2.82
C GLU A 181 -18.86 19.51 -4.33
N ASP A 182 -19.69 20.22 -5.10
CA ASP A 182 -19.64 20.27 -6.56
C ASP A 182 -19.61 18.87 -7.21
N TYR A 183 -20.38 17.95 -6.62
CA TYR A 183 -20.49 16.55 -7.05
C TYR A 183 -19.17 15.75 -6.97
N ALA A 184 -18.23 16.18 -6.13
CA ALA A 184 -16.94 15.54 -5.91
C ALA A 184 -16.71 15.26 -4.40
N PRO A 185 -16.30 14.03 -4.02
CA PRO A 185 -15.84 13.75 -2.67
C PRO A 185 -14.56 14.53 -2.35
N ARG A 186 -14.47 15.12 -1.15
CA ARG A 186 -13.20 15.69 -0.69
C ARG A 186 -12.17 14.60 -0.37
N THR A 187 -11.03 14.64 -1.05
CA THR A 187 -9.91 13.71 -0.84
C THR A 187 -8.86 14.29 0.12
N ALA A 188 -8.29 13.46 0.99
CA ALA A 188 -7.14 13.80 1.84
C ALA A 188 -5.87 13.07 1.38
N ARG A 189 -4.70 13.70 1.54
CA ARG A 189 -3.39 13.11 1.16
C ARG A 189 -2.73 12.29 2.27
N THR A 190 -3.24 12.39 3.49
CA THR A 190 -2.74 11.67 4.66
C THR A 190 -3.90 11.00 5.37
N PHE A 191 -3.67 9.79 5.84
CA PHE A 191 -4.62 9.00 6.60
C PHE A 191 -3.92 8.33 7.78
N GLU A 192 -4.56 8.37 8.95
CA GLU A 192 -4.06 7.76 10.18
C GLU A 192 -4.99 6.60 10.58
N VAL A 193 -4.41 5.41 10.72
CA VAL A 193 -5.11 4.21 11.17
C VAL A 193 -5.00 4.11 12.70
N ALA A 194 -6.11 3.76 13.37
CA ALA A 194 -6.21 3.43 14.79
C ALA A 194 -6.08 4.56 15.85
N ARG A 195 -5.77 5.82 15.51
CA ARG A 195 -5.86 7.05 16.36
C ARG A 195 -5.57 6.87 17.87
N THR A 196 -4.63 6.01 18.26
CA THR A 196 -4.48 5.59 19.66
C THR A 196 -3.88 6.70 20.53
N TYR A 197 -3.26 7.70 19.92
CA TYR A 197 -2.58 8.81 20.61
C TYR A 197 -3.47 9.99 21.01
N ARG A 198 -4.77 10.01 20.66
CA ARG A 198 -5.68 11.09 21.08
C ARG A 198 -6.34 10.85 22.45
N PHE A 199 -6.07 9.70 23.08
CA PHE A 199 -6.66 9.32 24.36
C PHE A 199 -5.61 8.87 25.40
N SER A 200 -4.33 9.18 25.17
CA SER A 200 -3.22 8.95 26.12
C SER A 200 -2.62 10.27 26.57
#